data_AF-A0A8S3YV77-F1
#
_entry.id   AF-A0A8S3YV77-F1
#
_cell.length_a   1.000
_cell.length_b   1.000
_cell.length_c   1.000
_cell.angle_alpha   90.00
_cell.angle_beta   90.00
_cell.angle_gamma   90.00
#
_symmetry.space_group_name_H-M   'P 1'
#
loop_
_entity.id
_entity.type
_entity.pdbx_description
1 polymer ?
#
loop_
_entity_poly.entity_id
_entity_poly.type
_entity_poly.pdbx_seq_one_letter_code
_entity_poly.pdbx_strand_id
1 'polypeptide(L)'
;SDSKAHFVLPDSYQVTWWPGDRPQDNIQSDSTTGDHLLITGLRPSTTYTVIVEARKIEKYKDYDEGTSMTETPDGLNAFILSSKSKQLSVKTASPPDPPANVGIIALTCHSLKVGWDPPREHGSEII
;
A
#
# COMPACT_ATOMS: atom_id res chain seq x y z
N SER A 1 25.10 -15.45 -30.35
CA SER A 1 24.45 -16.20 -29.25
C SER A 1 23.59 -15.22 -28.50
N ASP A 2 22.31 -15.21 -28.83
CA ASP A 2 21.33 -14.26 -28.30
C ASP A 2 20.97 -14.67 -26.87
N SER A 3 21.41 -13.88 -25.89
CA SER A 3 21.15 -14.10 -24.48
C SER A 3 19.67 -13.83 -24.20
N LYS A 4 18.85 -14.89 -24.35
CA LYS A 4 17.43 -14.89 -24.00
C LYS A 4 17.30 -14.46 -22.53
N ALA A 5 16.89 -13.21 -22.30
CA ALA A 5 16.69 -12.71 -20.96
C ALA A 5 15.69 -13.63 -20.23
N HIS A 6 16.14 -14.31 -19.18
CA HIS A 6 15.33 -15.20 -18.34
C HIS A 6 14.36 -14.41 -17.43
N PHE A 7 14.08 -13.14 -17.76
CA PHE A 7 13.27 -12.27 -16.96
C PHE A 7 11.84 -12.28 -17.48
N VAL A 8 10.92 -12.76 -16.64
CA VAL A 8 9.49 -12.78 -16.93
C VAL A 8 8.88 -11.50 -16.34
N LEU A 9 8.37 -10.64 -17.22
CA LEU A 9 7.63 -9.44 -16.79
C LEU A 9 6.27 -9.84 -16.21
N PRO A 10 5.85 -9.25 -15.07
CA PRO A 10 4.52 -9.43 -14.54
C PRO A 10 3.47 -8.69 -15.39
N ASP A 11 2.24 -9.21 -15.39
CA ASP A 11 1.08 -8.56 -15.99
C ASP A 11 0.50 -7.49 -15.04
N SER A 12 0.61 -7.70 -13.73
CA SER A 12 0.13 -6.79 -12.70
C SER A 12 0.86 -6.95 -11.37
N TYR A 13 0.66 -6.00 -10.48
CA TYR A 13 1.12 -6.03 -9.09
C TYR A 13 -0.10 -5.95 -8.17
N GLN A 14 -0.19 -6.88 -7.21
CA GLN A 14 -1.10 -6.76 -6.09
C GLN A 14 -0.35 -6.15 -4.90
N VAL A 15 -0.83 -5.01 -4.40
CA VAL A 15 -0.30 -4.38 -3.20
C VAL A 15 -1.25 -4.70 -2.05
N THR A 16 -0.73 -5.26 -0.96
CA THR A 16 -1.49 -5.61 0.24
C THR A 16 -0.88 -4.91 1.44
N TRP A 17 -1.71 -4.28 2.27
CA TRP A 17 -1.25 -3.55 3.45
C TRP A 17 -2.16 -3.75 4.66
N TRP A 18 -1.59 -3.63 5.86
CA TRP A 18 -2.30 -3.72 7.13
C TRP A 18 -1.56 -2.94 8.22
N PRO A 19 -2.25 -2.51 9.29
CA PRO A 19 -1.63 -1.85 10.43
C PRO A 19 -0.81 -2.83 11.27
N GLY A 20 0.39 -2.41 11.70
CA GLY A 20 1.31 -3.20 12.51
C GLY A 20 2.09 -4.26 11.72
N ASP A 21 2.82 -5.10 12.45
CA ASP A 21 3.79 -6.06 11.86
C ASP A 21 3.14 -7.34 11.34
N ARG A 22 1.92 -7.65 11.80
CA ARG A 22 1.23 -8.91 11.48
C ARG A 22 -0.13 -8.66 10.84
N PRO A 23 -0.51 -9.44 9.82
CA PRO A 23 -1.81 -9.32 9.16
C PRO A 23 -2.89 -9.91 10.06
N GLN A 24 -3.40 -9.12 11.01
CA GLN A 24 -4.45 -9.51 11.94
C GLN A 24 -5.80 -8.92 11.51
N ASP A 25 -5.91 -7.59 11.48
CA ASP A 25 -7.14 -6.86 11.17
C ASP A 25 -6.91 -5.75 10.15
N ASN A 26 -7.99 -5.31 9.50
CA ASN A 26 -7.97 -4.22 8.50
C ASN A 26 -6.95 -4.45 7.37
N ILE A 27 -6.81 -5.70 6.93
CA ILE A 27 -6.00 -6.03 5.74
C ILE A 27 -6.74 -5.47 4.53
N GLN A 28 -6.02 -4.70 3.72
CA GLN A 28 -6.52 -4.11 2.49
C GLN A 28 -5.63 -4.54 1.34
N SER A 29 -6.20 -4.58 0.14
CA SER A 29 -5.45 -4.91 -1.07
C SER A 29 -6.01 -4.20 -2.27
N ASP A 30 -5.13 -3.82 -3.18
CA ASP A 30 -5.47 -3.25 -4.48
C ASP A 30 -4.45 -3.71 -5.54
N SER A 31 -4.72 -3.46 -6.82
CA SER A 31 -3.87 -3.87 -7.93
C SER A 31 -3.56 -2.73 -8.89
N THR A 32 -2.36 -2.77 -9.47
CA THR A 32 -1.92 -1.82 -10.50
C THR A 32 -1.14 -2.56 -11.59
N THR A 33 -1.18 -2.06 -12.82
CA THR A 33 -0.30 -2.51 -13.92
C THR A 33 0.95 -1.64 -14.02
N GLY A 34 0.96 -0.48 -13.35
CA GLY A 34 2.11 0.42 -13.26
C GLY A 34 3.10 0.01 -12.17
N ASP A 35 4.10 0.85 -11.96
CA ASP A 35 5.15 0.68 -10.94
C ASP A 35 4.82 1.39 -9.61
N HIS A 36 3.62 1.98 -9.49
CA HIS A 36 3.18 2.72 -8.31
C HIS A 36 1.68 2.53 -8.04
N LEU A 37 1.30 2.70 -6.76
CA LEU A 37 -0.07 2.69 -6.29
C LEU A 37 -0.24 3.77 -5.20
N LEU A 38 -1.28 4.59 -5.31
CA LEU A 38 -1.65 5.55 -4.28
C LEU A 38 -2.54 4.87 -3.21
N ILE A 39 -1.99 4.64 -2.02
CA ILE A 39 -2.75 4.13 -0.89
C ILE A 39 -3.35 5.32 -0.11
N THR A 40 -4.67 5.31 0.08
CA THR A 40 -5.40 6.39 0.77
C THR A 40 -6.20 5.87 1.97
N GLY A 41 -6.80 6.78 2.76
CA GLY A 41 -7.63 6.41 3.91
C GLY A 41 -6.86 5.78 5.08
N LEU A 42 -5.54 6.00 5.16
CA LEU A 42 -4.71 5.48 6.23
C LEU A 42 -4.92 6.27 7.53
N ARG A 43 -4.83 5.58 8.67
CA ARG A 43 -4.87 6.23 9.99
C ARG A 43 -3.56 7.01 10.21
N PRO A 44 -3.63 8.22 10.78
CA PRO A 44 -2.43 8.97 11.16
C PRO A 44 -1.68 8.26 12.30
N SER A 45 -0.41 8.59 12.47
CA SER A 45 0.48 8.02 13.51
C SER A 45 0.45 6.49 13.61
N THR A 46 0.25 5.81 12.48
CA THR A 46 0.07 4.35 12.44
C THR A 46 1.15 3.75 11.57
N THR A 47 1.83 2.74 12.10
CA THR A 47 2.77 1.91 11.32
C THR A 47 1.96 0.92 10.48
N TYR A 48 2.25 0.88 9.19
CA TYR A 48 1.69 -0.07 8.23
C TYR A 48 2.77 -0.98 7.68
N THR A 49 2.44 -2.26 7.54
CA THR A 49 3.22 -3.19 6.74
C THR A 49 2.63 -3.25 5.34
N VAL A 50 3.48 -3.12 4.32
CA VAL A 50 3.10 -3.19 2.90
C VAL A 50 3.88 -4.32 2.23
N ILE A 51 3.19 -5.14 1.42
CA ILE A 51 3.79 -6.15 0.54
C ILE A 51 3.29 -5.90 -0.87
N VAL A 52 4.19 -6.03 -1.85
CA VAL A 52 3.86 -6.03 -3.27
C VAL A 52 4.09 -7.43 -3.84
N GLU A 53 3.09 -7.99 -4.51
CA GLU A 53 3.18 -9.27 -5.20
C GLU A 53 3.06 -9.04 -6.71
N ALA A 54 4.14 -9.32 -7.45
CA ALA A 54 4.13 -9.35 -8.89
C ALA A 54 3.38 -10.60 -9.38
N ARG A 55 2.48 -10.47 -10.35
CA ARG A 55 1.64 -11.55 -10.87
C ARG A 55 1.67 -11.60 -12.39
N LYS A 56 1.78 -12.81 -12.94
CA LYS A 56 1.60 -13.10 -14.36
C LYS A 56 0.65 -14.28 -14.51
N ILE A 57 -0.32 -14.18 -15.41
CA ILE A 57 -1.26 -15.25 -15.71
C ILE A 57 -0.86 -15.89 -17.03
N GLU A 58 -0.37 -17.12 -16.98
CA GLU A 58 -0.05 -17.89 -18.19
C GLU A 58 -1.14 -18.92 -18.46
N LYS A 59 -1.72 -18.81 -19.67
CA LYS A 59 -2.71 -19.76 -20.20
C LYS A 59 -1.96 -20.86 -20.93
N TYR A 60 -2.30 -22.12 -20.67
CA TYR A 60 -1.80 -23.26 -21.43
C TYR A 60 -2.97 -24.02 -22.05
N LYS A 61 -2.71 -24.64 -23.20
CA LYS A 61 -3.62 -25.59 -23.84
C LYS A 61 -3.19 -26.98 -23.43
N ASP A 62 -4.06 -27.75 -22.79
CA ASP A 62 -3.86 -29.19 -22.66
C ASP A 62 -3.88 -29.80 -24.07
N TYR A 63 -2.73 -30.30 -24.51
CA TYR A 63 -2.68 -31.30 -25.55
C TYR A 63 -2.62 -32.64 -24.84
N ASP A 64 -3.77 -33.17 -24.41
CA ASP A 64 -3.85 -34.60 -24.08
C ASP A 64 -5.00 -35.27 -24.82
N GLU A 65 -4.61 -36.28 -25.58
CA GLU A 65 -5.43 -37.09 -26.45
C GLU A 65 -6.03 -38.21 -25.59
N GLY A 66 -7.16 -37.93 -24.93
CA GLY A 66 -8.02 -38.95 -24.35
C GLY A 66 -8.34 -38.77 -22.87
N THR A 67 -9.65 -38.79 -22.58
CA THR A 67 -10.30 -38.94 -21.25
C THR A 67 -10.84 -37.66 -20.60
N SER A 68 -11.91 -37.15 -21.21
CA SER A 68 -13.13 -36.51 -20.67
C SER A 68 -13.25 -36.00 -19.22
N MET A 69 -13.78 -34.76 -19.17
CA MET A 69 -14.80 -34.17 -18.28
C MET A 69 -14.42 -33.68 -16.88
N THR A 70 -13.93 -32.43 -16.82
CA THR A 70 -14.68 -31.36 -16.12
C THR A 70 -14.36 -30.05 -16.84
N GLU A 71 -15.15 -29.75 -17.88
CA GLU A 71 -15.09 -28.49 -18.60
C GLU A 71 -15.58 -27.37 -17.69
N THR A 72 -14.69 -26.51 -17.20
CA THR A 72 -15.10 -25.16 -16.82
C THR A 72 -15.53 -24.43 -18.10
N PRO A 73 -16.67 -23.70 -18.10
CA PRO A 73 -17.31 -23.17 -19.33
C PRO A 73 -16.42 -22.30 -20.24
N ASP A 74 -15.27 -21.83 -19.76
CA ASP A 74 -14.39 -20.90 -20.48
C ASP A 74 -13.08 -21.53 -21.03
N GLY A 75 -12.82 -22.84 -20.86
CA GLY A 75 -11.72 -23.54 -21.57
C GLY A 75 -10.30 -22.97 -21.39
N LEU A 76 -10.02 -22.29 -20.27
CA LEU A 76 -8.74 -21.65 -20.01
C LEU A 76 -8.06 -22.29 -18.79
N ASN A 77 -7.26 -23.33 -19.02
CA ASN A 77 -6.30 -23.79 -18.01
C ASN A 77 -5.23 -22.70 -17.88
N ALA A 78 -5.23 -21.96 -16.76
CA ALA A 78 -4.28 -20.89 -16.50
C ALA A 78 -3.60 -21.09 -15.15
N PHE A 79 -2.31 -20.77 -15.05
CA PHE A 79 -1.59 -20.70 -13.78
C PHE A 79 -1.11 -19.28 -13.51
N ILE A 80 -1.00 -18.94 -12.22
CA ILE A 80 -0.49 -17.64 -11.78
C ILE A 80 0.96 -17.82 -11.33
N LEU A 81 1.90 -17.23 -12.07
CA LEU A 81 3.26 -17.04 -11.59
C LEU A 81 3.26 -15.81 -10.69
N SER A 82 3.68 -15.95 -9.43
CA SER A 82 3.74 -14.84 -8.49
C SER A 82 5.06 -14.77 -7.72
N SER A 83 5.46 -13.55 -7.36
CA SER A 83 6.63 -13.30 -6.51
C SER A 83 6.35 -12.13 -5.58
N LYS A 84 6.61 -12.32 -4.29
CA LYS A 84 6.36 -11.31 -3.24
C LYS A 84 7.63 -10.51 -2.90
N SER A 85 7.44 -9.22 -2.63
CA SER A 85 8.48 -8.37 -2.06
C SER A 85 8.76 -8.74 -0.60
N LYS A 86 9.84 -8.17 -0.05
CA LYS A 86 9.96 -8.06 1.41
C LYS A 86 8.84 -7.20 1.97
N GLN A 87 8.52 -7.41 3.24
CA GLN A 87 7.66 -6.50 4.01
C GLN A 87 8.35 -5.15 4.14
N LEU A 88 7.63 -4.09 3.79
CA LEU A 88 8.05 -2.72 4.00
C LEU A 88 7.25 -2.13 5.16
N SER A 89 7.94 -1.57 6.16
CA SER A 89 7.31 -0.88 7.29
C SER A 89 7.35 0.63 7.06
N VAL A 90 6.18 1.27 7.11
CA VAL A 90 6.04 2.71 6.91
C VAL A 90 5.15 3.30 7.99
N LYS A 91 5.57 4.40 8.62
CA LYS A 91 4.75 5.12 9.59
C LYS A 91 4.14 6.36 8.97
N THR A 92 2.82 6.46 9.04
CA THR A 92 2.11 7.67 8.61
C THR A 92 2.43 8.84 9.53
N ALA A 93 2.38 10.04 8.96
CA ALA A 93 2.56 11.28 9.69
C ALA A 93 1.61 11.37 10.89
N SER A 94 2.06 12.04 11.95
CA SER A 94 1.22 12.33 13.11
C SER A 94 0.62 13.74 12.95
N PRO A 95 -0.59 13.99 13.47
CA PRO A 95 -1.13 15.35 13.50
C PRO A 95 -0.16 16.27 14.26
N PRO A 96 -0.03 17.55 13.86
CA PRO A 96 0.85 18.45 14.56
C PRO A 96 0.40 18.68 16.00
N ASP A 97 1.34 19.03 16.88
CA ASP A 97 1.03 19.32 18.28
C ASP A 97 0.15 20.57 18.41
N PRO A 98 -0.65 20.72 19.48
CA PRO A 98 -1.35 21.97 19.76
C PRO A 98 -0.38 23.18 19.82
N PRO A 99 -0.83 24.40 19.47
CA PRO A 99 -0.03 25.60 19.63
C PRO A 99 0.49 25.77 21.06
N ALA A 100 1.74 26.21 21.20
CA ALA A 100 2.37 26.39 22.51
C ALA A 100 2.35 27.86 22.97
N ASN A 101 2.62 28.09 24.25
CA ASN A 101 2.85 29.43 24.82
C ASN A 101 1.73 30.44 24.53
N VAL A 102 0.48 30.01 24.71
CA VAL A 102 -0.70 30.87 24.50
C VAL A 102 -0.67 32.03 25.50
N GLY A 103 -0.55 33.25 24.99
CA GLY A 103 -0.54 34.49 25.76
C GLY A 103 -1.70 35.40 25.37
N ILE A 104 -2.21 36.15 26.34
CA ILE A 104 -3.31 37.10 26.17
C ILE A 104 -2.92 38.44 26.77
N ILE A 105 -3.15 39.52 26.03
CA ILE A 105 -2.93 40.90 26.49
C ILE A 105 -4.23 41.67 26.30
N ALA A 106 -4.73 42.31 27.37
CA ALA A 106 -5.86 43.23 27.26
C ALA A 106 -5.41 44.55 26.63
N LEU A 107 -6.09 44.97 25.57
CA LEU A 107 -5.80 46.24 24.89
C LEU A 107 -6.77 47.32 25.35
N THR A 108 -8.06 46.98 25.49
CA THR A 108 -9.10 47.88 25.99
C THR A 108 -10.11 47.11 26.83
N CYS A 109 -11.11 47.81 27.37
CA CYS A 109 -12.25 47.19 28.05
C CYS A 109 -13.08 46.22 27.19
N HIS A 110 -12.90 46.22 25.87
CA HIS A 110 -13.65 45.34 24.95
C HIS A 110 -12.74 44.61 23.96
N SER A 111 -11.43 44.61 24.17
CA SER A 111 -10.51 43.94 23.24
C SER A 111 -9.31 43.30 23.92
N LEU A 112 -8.99 42.10 23.43
CA LEU A 112 -7.85 41.30 23.82
C LEU A 112 -7.03 40.97 22.56
N LYS A 113 -5.71 40.86 22.72
CA LYS A 113 -4.80 40.30 21.73
C LYS A 113 -4.33 38.95 22.22
N VAL A 114 -4.43 37.93 21.38
CA VAL A 114 -3.97 36.57 21.66
C VAL A 114 -2.79 36.26 20.76
N GLY A 115 -1.77 35.58 21.29
CA GLY A 115 -0.62 35.08 20.54
C GLY A 115 -0.24 33.68 21.01
N TRP A 116 0.42 32.91 20.13
CA TRP A 116 0.89 31.56 20.40
C TRP A 116 2.06 31.22 19.48
N ASP A 117 2.82 30.19 19.84
CA ASP A 117 3.85 29.61 18.99
C ASP A 117 3.23 28.61 18.01
N PRO A 118 3.71 28.53 16.76
CA PRO A 118 3.20 27.59 15.77
C PRO A 118 3.26 26.12 16.24
N PRO A 119 2.25 25.30 15.85
CA PRO A 119 2.29 23.85 16.00
C PRO A 119 3.57 23.20 15.47
N ARG A 120 4.05 22.16 16.16
CA ARG A 120 5.17 21.34 15.67
C ARG A 120 4.63 20.24 14.76
N GLU A 121 5.16 20.17 13.53
CA GLU A 121 4.79 19.12 12.58
C GLU A 121 5.57 17.82 12.83
N HIS A 122 4.89 16.69 12.59
CA HIS A 122 5.47 15.35 12.70
C HIS A 122 5.27 14.62 11.36
N GLY A 123 6.29 14.66 10.49
CA GLY A 123 6.25 14.03 9.16
C GLY A 123 6.12 12.51 9.18
N SER A 124 6.15 11.89 7.99
CA SER A 124 6.17 10.43 7.83
C SER A 124 7.60 9.89 7.69
N GLU A 125 7.86 8.68 8.19
CA GLU A 125 9.17 8.01 8.16
C GLU A 125 9.04 6.56 7.67
N ILE A 126 10.06 6.07 6.96
CA ILE A 126 10.24 4.66 6.56
C ILE A 126 11.16 4.02 7.60
N ILE A 127 10.74 2.90 8.18
CA ILE A 127 11.42 2.25 9.32
C ILE A 127 12.09 0.94 8.87
#